data_AF-A0AAE0CRN9-F1
#
_entry.id   AF-A0AAE0CRN9-F1
#
_cell.length_a   1.000
_cell.length_b   1.000
_cell.length_c   1.000
_cell.angle_alpha   90.00
_cell.angle_beta   90.00
_cell.angle_gamma   90.00
#
_symmetry.space_group_name_H-M   'P 1'
#
loop_
_entity.id
_entity.type
_entity.pdbx_description
1 polymer ?
#
loop_
_entity_poly.entity_id
_entity_poly.type
_entity_poly.pdbx_seq_one_letter_code
_entity_poly.pdbx_strand_id
1 'polypeptide(L)'
;MSKKVAWSVSSCKLGNGVSTLRDDNTDTYWQSDGAQPHLINIQFQKKVKLQLVVLYVDFKLDESYTPSKISIRAGDGFHNLKEVKTMELVKPTGWVSLSLSGNDPR
;
A
#
# COMPACT_ATOMS: atom_id res chain seq x y z
N MET A 1 -3.04 -18.66 14.82
CA MET A 1 -2.14 -17.50 14.90
C MET A 1 -2.96 -16.25 15.12
N SER A 2 -2.78 -15.57 16.25
CA SER A 2 -3.50 -14.33 16.56
C SER A 2 -3.16 -13.28 15.49
N LYS A 3 -4.10 -12.94 14.60
CA LYS A 3 -3.90 -11.90 13.58
C LYS A 3 -3.73 -10.55 14.28
N LYS A 4 -2.47 -10.14 14.48
CA LYS A 4 -2.11 -8.85 15.11
C LYS A 4 -2.42 -7.64 14.22
N VAL A 5 -2.78 -7.87 12.96
CA VAL A 5 -3.04 -6.84 11.96
C VAL A 5 -4.18 -7.29 11.03
N ALA A 6 -5.19 -6.44 10.83
CA ALA A 6 -6.24 -6.64 9.84
C ALA A 6 -5.91 -5.85 8.57
N TRP A 7 -6.14 -6.49 7.42
CA TRP A 7 -5.87 -5.93 6.10
C TRP A 7 -7.15 -5.96 5.28
N SER A 8 -7.46 -4.88 4.60
CA SER A 8 -8.55 -4.81 3.63
C SER A 8 -8.15 -3.96 2.44
N VAL A 9 -8.83 -4.15 1.32
CA VAL A 9 -8.69 -3.32 0.11
C VAL A 9 -10.03 -2.70 -0.23
N SER A 10 -10.04 -1.53 -0.88
CA SER A 10 -11.27 -0.84 -1.28
C SER A 10 -12.14 -1.66 -2.24
N SER A 11 -11.50 -2.39 -3.14
CA SER A 11 -12.13 -3.30 -4.10
C SER A 11 -11.08 -4.29 -4.61
N CYS A 12 -11.52 -5.40 -5.19
CA CYS A 12 -10.64 -6.32 -5.90
C CYS A 12 -11.41 -7.11 -6.95
N LYS A 13 -10.73 -7.45 -8.05
CA LYS A 13 -11.20 -8.52 -8.94
C LYS A 13 -11.20 -9.86 -8.22
N LEU A 14 -12.09 -10.76 -8.65
CA LEU A 14 -12.20 -12.11 -8.10
C LEU A 14 -10.84 -12.84 -8.21
N GLY A 15 -10.30 -13.29 -7.07
CA GLY A 15 -9.01 -13.99 -7.00
C GLY A 15 -7.79 -13.09 -6.78
N ASN A 16 -7.90 -11.77 -6.98
CA ASN A 16 -6.77 -10.82 -6.88
C ASN A 16 -6.97 -9.85 -5.71
N GLY A 17 -7.12 -10.37 -4.50
CA GLY A 17 -7.42 -9.59 -3.28
C GLY A 17 -6.24 -9.43 -2.31
N VAL A 18 -6.56 -9.28 -1.02
CA VAL A 18 -5.56 -9.12 0.06
C VAL A 18 -4.59 -10.30 0.14
N SER A 19 -5.02 -11.50 -0.22
CA SER A 19 -4.17 -12.70 -0.18
C SER A 19 -2.99 -12.59 -1.15
N THR A 20 -3.24 -12.20 -2.40
CA THR A 20 -2.22 -12.06 -3.45
C THR A 20 -1.38 -10.79 -3.30
N LEU A 21 -1.81 -9.83 -2.47
CA LEU A 21 -0.98 -8.70 -2.08
C LEU A 21 0.13 -9.09 -1.07
N ARG A 22 -0.01 -10.25 -0.41
CA ARG A 22 0.74 -10.58 0.81
C ARG A 22 1.26 -12.02 0.84
N ASP A 23 1.28 -12.69 -0.30
CA ASP A 23 1.72 -14.07 -0.46
C ASP A 23 3.23 -14.17 -0.76
N ASP A 24 3.97 -13.06 -0.67
CA ASP A 24 5.41 -12.97 -0.91
C ASP A 24 5.84 -13.45 -2.31
N ASN A 25 4.94 -13.35 -3.30
CA ASN A 25 5.19 -13.70 -4.69
C ASN A 25 4.98 -12.48 -5.61
N THR A 26 5.99 -12.12 -6.39
CA THR A 26 5.93 -10.98 -7.32
C THR A 26 5.18 -11.28 -8.62
N ASP A 27 4.82 -12.54 -8.87
CA ASP A 27 4.04 -12.96 -10.04
C ASP A 27 2.52 -12.89 -9.78
N THR A 28 2.11 -12.78 -8.50
CA THR A 28 0.73 -12.57 -8.08
C THR A 28 0.54 -11.14 -7.57
N TYR A 29 -0.68 -10.62 -7.69
CA TYR A 29 -0.96 -9.22 -7.42
C TYR A 29 -2.38 -8.97 -6.96
N TRP A 30 -2.57 -7.87 -6.24
CA TRP A 30 -3.89 -7.27 -6.02
C TRP A 30 -4.27 -6.44 -7.24
N GLN A 31 -5.52 -6.58 -7.71
CA GLN A 31 -6.07 -5.76 -8.77
C GLN A 31 -7.36 -5.13 -8.29
N SER A 32 -7.37 -3.80 -8.14
CA SER A 32 -8.58 -3.04 -7.81
C SER A 32 -9.64 -3.16 -8.92
N ASP A 33 -10.90 -3.05 -8.53
CA ASP A 33 -12.05 -3.09 -9.45
C ASP A 33 -13.11 -2.09 -8.98
N GLY A 34 -12.78 -0.80 -9.05
CA GLY A 34 -13.65 0.27 -8.56
C GLY A 34 -13.12 1.65 -8.90
N ALA A 35 -13.74 2.70 -8.35
CA ALA A 35 -13.30 4.08 -8.56
C ALA A 35 -12.01 4.39 -7.79
N GLN A 36 -11.24 5.36 -8.28
CA GLN A 36 -10.12 5.93 -7.55
C GLN A 36 -10.62 6.87 -6.42
N PRO A 37 -9.87 7.01 -5.31
CA PRO A 37 -8.60 6.32 -5.01
C PRO A 37 -8.81 4.86 -4.57
N HIS A 38 -7.89 3.98 -4.97
CA HIS A 38 -7.85 2.61 -4.46
C HIS A 38 -7.09 2.58 -3.13
N LEU A 39 -7.62 1.88 -2.14
CA LEU A 39 -7.10 1.90 -0.78
C LEU A 39 -6.64 0.51 -0.34
N ILE A 40 -5.48 0.45 0.30
CA ILE A 40 -5.05 -0.66 1.14
C ILE A 40 -5.14 -0.16 2.58
N ASN A 41 -5.98 -0.79 3.39
CA ASN A 41 -6.16 -0.44 4.79
C ASN A 41 -5.46 -1.45 5.68
N ILE A 42 -4.67 -0.94 6.63
CA ILE A 42 -3.91 -1.74 7.59
C ILE A 42 -4.29 -1.28 8.99
N GLN A 43 -4.89 -2.17 9.78
CA GLN A 43 -5.34 -1.86 11.13
C GLN A 43 -4.59 -2.71 12.16
N PHE A 44 -4.00 -2.03 13.14
CA PHE A 44 -3.30 -2.66 14.25
C PHE A 44 -4.19 -2.65 15.50
N GLN A 45 -4.16 -3.72 16.29
CA GLN A 45 -4.93 -3.78 17.55
C GLN A 45 -4.40 -2.83 18.64
N LYS A 46 -3.17 -2.34 18.48
CA LYS A 46 -2.49 -1.40 19.39
C LYS A 46 -1.72 -0.39 18.56
N LYS A 47 -1.35 0.74 19.15
CA LYS A 47 -0.48 1.72 18.50
C LYS A 47 0.87 1.09 18.16
N VAL A 48 1.27 1.17 16.89
CA VAL A 48 2.53 0.64 16.38
C VAL A 48 3.35 1.77 15.78
N LYS A 49 4.65 1.77 16.06
CA LYS A 49 5.60 2.66 15.39
C LYS A 49 6.02 2.01 14.08
N LEU A 50 5.62 2.61 12.96
CA LEU A 50 6.07 2.20 11.62
C LEU A 50 7.27 3.05 11.20
N GLN A 51 8.28 2.41 10.60
CA GLN A 51 9.47 3.08 10.09
C GLN A 51 9.51 3.12 8.57
N LEU A 52 8.99 2.08 7.93
CA LEU A 52 9.15 1.86 6.50
C LEU A 52 7.92 1.12 5.95
N VAL A 53 7.49 1.52 4.77
CA VAL A 53 6.58 0.75 3.92
C VAL A 53 7.33 0.43 2.64
N VAL A 54 7.32 -0.83 2.21
CA VAL A 54 7.96 -1.26 0.96
C VAL A 54 6.89 -1.88 0.08
N LEU A 55 6.87 -1.49 -1.20
CA LEU A 55 5.91 -1.96 -2.19
C LEU A 55 6.70 -2.46 -3.42
N TYR A 56 6.32 -3.60 -3.97
CA TYR A 56 6.81 -4.02 -5.28
C TYR A 56 5.90 -3.43 -6.37
N VAL A 57 6.49 -2.75 -7.34
CA VAL A 57 5.79 -2.16 -8.49
C VAL A 57 6.65 -2.30 -9.74
N ASP A 58 6.06 -2.67 -10.88
CA ASP A 58 6.82 -2.83 -12.12
C ASP A 58 6.08 -2.25 -13.32
N PHE A 59 6.52 -1.07 -13.76
CA PHE A 59 5.93 -0.38 -14.91
C PHE A 59 5.96 -1.20 -16.21
N LYS A 60 6.96 -2.06 -16.39
CA LYS A 60 7.07 -2.84 -17.64
C LYS A 60 6.05 -3.97 -17.68
N LEU A 61 5.69 -4.51 -16.52
CA LEU A 61 4.73 -5.59 -16.39
C LEU A 61 3.29 -5.07 -16.27
N ASP A 62 3.09 -4.01 -15.48
CA ASP A 62 1.77 -3.52 -15.08
C ASP A 62 1.25 -2.39 -15.98
N GLU A 63 2.11 -1.73 -16.76
CA GLU A 63 1.79 -0.62 -17.64
C GLU A 63 0.90 0.45 -16.94
N SER A 64 -0.35 0.59 -17.39
CA SER A 64 -1.35 1.52 -16.84
C SER A 64 -1.88 1.17 -15.45
N TYR A 65 -1.67 -0.06 -14.97
CA TYR A 65 -2.01 -0.47 -13.60
C TYR A 65 -0.95 -0.05 -12.58
N THR A 66 0.22 0.39 -13.04
CA THR A 66 1.29 0.90 -12.17
C THR A 66 0.83 2.20 -11.50
N PRO A 67 0.86 2.29 -10.16
CA PRO A 67 0.48 3.53 -9.49
C PRO A 67 1.44 4.66 -9.84
N SER A 68 0.91 5.82 -10.23
CA SER A 68 1.71 7.03 -10.47
C SER A 68 1.91 7.87 -9.21
N LYS A 69 1.06 7.70 -8.20
CA LYS A 69 1.10 8.44 -6.93
C LYS A 69 0.64 7.55 -5.79
N ILE A 70 1.37 7.62 -4.67
CA ILE A 70 1.02 6.93 -3.43
C ILE A 70 0.97 7.96 -2.30
N SER A 71 -0.13 7.93 -1.54
CA SER A 71 -0.33 8.73 -0.32
C SER A 71 -0.49 7.77 0.85
N ILE A 72 0.41 7.86 1.82
CA ILE A 72 0.31 7.13 3.10
C ILE A 72 -0.38 8.05 4.10
N ARG A 73 -1.46 7.52 4.69
CA ARG A 73 -2.24 8.21 5.71
C ARG A 73 -2.26 7.38 6.99
N ALA A 74 -2.14 8.04 8.13
CA ALA A 74 -2.14 7.39 9.44
C ALA A 74 -3.06 8.14 10.42
N GLY A 75 -3.66 7.40 11.34
CA GLY A 75 -4.58 7.89 12.35
C GLY A 75 -5.02 6.76 13.28
N ASP A 76 -5.78 7.11 14.30
CA ASP A 76 -6.30 6.15 15.29
C ASP A 76 -7.64 5.53 14.85
N GLY A 77 -8.23 6.00 13.73
CA GLY A 77 -9.43 5.45 13.11
C GLY A 77 -9.65 6.00 11.70
N PHE A 78 -10.58 5.41 10.95
CA PHE A 78 -10.82 5.80 9.54
C PHE A 78 -11.21 7.28 9.35
N HIS A 79 -11.85 7.88 10.36
CA HIS A 79 -12.34 9.27 10.29
C HIS A 79 -11.26 10.32 10.61
N ASN A 80 -10.08 9.93 11.08
CA ASN A 80 -9.02 10.86 11.51
C ASN A 80 -7.68 10.62 10.82
N LEU A 81 -7.67 9.87 9.72
CA LEU A 81 -6.47 9.64 8.92
C LEU A 81 -5.92 10.97 8.38
N LYS A 82 -4.65 11.23 8.65
CA LYS A 82 -3.90 12.37 8.09
C LYS A 82 -2.82 11.87 7.16
N GLU A 83 -2.62 12.56 6.04
CA GLU A 83 -1.51 12.28 5.14
C GLU A 83 -0.19 12.54 5.85
N VAL A 84 0.67 11.53 5.89
CA VAL A 84 1.99 11.59 6.54
C VAL A 84 3.13 11.58 5.51
N LYS A 85 2.88 11.00 4.33
CA LYS A 85 3.87 10.92 3.26
C LYS A 85 3.14 10.79 1.92
N THR A 86 3.65 11.48 0.92
CA THR A 86 3.24 11.31 -0.48
C THR A 86 4.47 11.09 -1.34
N MET A 87 4.31 10.28 -2.38
CA MET A 87 5.36 9.95 -3.35
C MET A 87 4.75 9.87 -4.73
N GLU A 88 5.33 10.61 -5.68
CA GLU A 88 5.08 10.43 -7.11
C GLU A 88 6.04 9.37 -7.66
N LEU A 89 5.55 8.51 -8.53
CA LEU A 89 6.28 7.39 -9.12
C LEU A 89 6.35 7.58 -10.63
N VAL A 90 7.57 7.57 -11.17
CA VAL A 90 7.82 7.73 -12.60
C VAL A 90 8.38 6.43 -13.16
N LYS A 91 7.49 5.59 -13.71
CA LYS A 91 7.82 4.29 -14.30
C LYS A 91 8.73 3.42 -13.40
N PRO A 92 8.34 3.17 -12.13
CA PRO A 92 9.17 2.43 -11.20
C PRO A 92 9.32 0.96 -11.62
N THR A 93 10.42 0.33 -11.23
CA THR A 93 10.66 -1.11 -11.44
C THR A 93 11.32 -1.69 -10.20
N GLY A 94 10.64 -2.63 -9.55
CA GLY A 94 11.11 -3.34 -8.36
C GLY A 94 10.56 -2.79 -7.04
N TRP A 95 11.32 -3.01 -5.97
CA TRP A 95 10.94 -2.60 -4.62
C TRP A 95 11.11 -1.08 -4.41
N VAL A 96 10.02 -0.40 -4.08
CA VAL A 96 9.96 1.01 -3.71
C VAL A 96 9.81 1.14 -2.20
N SER A 97 10.68 1.92 -1.58
CA SER A 97 10.75 2.13 -0.13
C SER A 97 10.23 3.53 0.26
N LEU A 98 9.17 3.58 1.06
CA LEU A 98 8.60 4.81 1.62
C LEU A 98 8.97 4.92 3.11
N SER A 99 9.99 5.73 3.40
CA SER A 99 10.39 6.01 4.78
C SER A 99 9.33 6.84 5.51
N LEU A 100 8.96 6.40 6.72
CA LEU A 100 8.00 7.05 7.61
C LEU A 100 8.67 7.69 8.84
N SER A 101 9.97 7.48 9.03
CA SER A 101 10.74 8.29 9.96
C SER A 101 10.87 9.68 9.38
N GLY A 102 10.43 10.73 10.10
CA GLY A 102 10.40 12.13 9.64
C GLY A 102 11.75 12.80 9.32
N ASN A 103 12.78 12.03 8.97
CA ASN A 103 14.08 12.47 8.47
C ASN A 103 14.14 12.40 6.94
N ASP A 104 13.09 12.87 6.26
CA ASP A 104 13.18 13.03 4.81
C ASP A 104 14.20 14.14 4.54
N PRO A 105 15.32 13.88 3.81
CA PRO A 105 16.19 14.95 3.38
C PRO A 105 15.36 15.84 2.45
N ARG A 106 15.15 17.09 2.90
CA ARG A 106 14.60 18.15 2.05
C ARG A 106 15.56 18.46 0.92
#